data_AF-A0A540V7F0-F1
#
_entry.id   AF-A0A540V7F0-F1
#
_cell.length_a   1.000
_cell.length_b   1.000
_cell.length_c   1.000
_cell.angle_alpha   90.00
_cell.angle_beta   90.00
_cell.angle_gamma   90.00
#
_symmetry.space_group_name_H-M   'P 1'
#
loop_
_entity.id
_entity.type
_entity.pdbx_description
1 polymer ?
#
loop_
_entity_poly.entity_id
_entity_poly.type
_entity_poly.pdbx_seq_one_letter_code
_entity_poly.pdbx_strand_id
1 'polypeptide(L)'
;SAVASAYRRHSADRIIAERNFGGDMVESTIRTAGASLPVSVISASRGKSQRAEPVAALYEQGKVHHVQRMDTLEDQMTTWDPANDTDSPDRVDALVWALTDLMLANATPTLTFA
;
A
#
# COMPACT_ATOMS: atom_id res chain seq x y z
N SER A 1 -5.31 10.26 -14.01
CA SER A 1 -4.61 10.48 -12.73
C SER A 1 -3.33 9.64 -12.68
N ALA A 2 -2.37 9.99 -11.82
CA ALA A 2 -1.16 9.18 -11.60
C ALA A 2 -1.49 7.73 -11.20
N VAL A 3 -2.49 7.54 -10.32
CA VAL A 3 -2.99 6.23 -9.90
C VAL A 3 -3.48 5.39 -11.09
N ALA A 4 -4.33 5.95 -11.97
CA ALA A 4 -4.83 5.22 -13.13
C ALA A 4 -3.72 4.85 -14.14
N SER A 5 -2.71 5.71 -14.28
CA SER A 5 -1.55 5.41 -15.11
C SER A 5 -0.67 4.32 -14.49
N ALA A 6 -0.46 4.33 -13.17
CA ALA A 6 0.26 3.29 -12.45
C ALA A 6 -0.46 1.94 -12.57
N TYR A 7 -1.78 1.91 -12.36
CA TYR A 7 -2.61 0.72 -12.52
C TYR A 7 -2.40 0.06 -13.89
N ARG A 8 -2.50 0.84 -14.98
CA ARG A 8 -2.30 0.33 -16.34
C ARG A 8 -0.85 -0.07 -16.62
N ARG A 9 0.13 0.72 -16.17
CA ARG A 9 1.55 0.43 -16.36
C ARG A 9 1.96 -0.88 -15.72
N HIS A 10 1.40 -1.18 -14.55
CA HIS A 10 1.73 -2.37 -13.77
C HIS A 10 0.76 -3.53 -13.98
N SER A 11 -0.26 -3.36 -14.85
CA SER A 11 -1.35 -4.33 -15.02
C SER A 11 -1.90 -4.83 -13.68
N ALA A 12 -2.09 -3.90 -12.73
CA ALA A 12 -2.43 -4.23 -11.36
C ALA A 12 -3.83 -4.86 -11.25
N ASP A 13 -4.04 -5.73 -10.26
CA ASP A 13 -5.33 -6.37 -10.03
C ASP A 13 -6.35 -5.43 -9.34
N ARG A 14 -5.85 -4.55 -8.47
CA ARG A 14 -6.67 -3.58 -7.71
C ARG A 14 -5.85 -2.43 -7.16
N ILE A 15 -6.56 -1.39 -6.70
CA ILE A 15 -6.01 -0.25 -5.98
C ILE A 15 -6.49 -0.33 -4.53
N ILE A 16 -5.56 -0.35 -3.58
CA ILE A 16 -5.87 -0.20 -2.16
C ILE A 16 -5.81 1.27 -1.81
N ALA A 17 -6.92 1.81 -1.30
CA ALA A 17 -7.05 3.21 -0.93
C ALA A 17 -7.39 3.35 0.56
N GLU A 18 -6.46 3.89 1.34
CA GLU A 18 -6.77 4.27 2.73
C GLU A 18 -7.71 5.49 2.75
N ARG A 19 -8.76 5.41 3.58
CA ARG A 19 -9.70 6.51 3.79
C ARG A 19 -9.00 7.65 4.52
N ASN A 20 -9.17 8.87 4.02
CA ASN A 20 -8.70 10.08 4.69
C ASN A 20 -9.60 10.44 5.89
N PHE A 21 -9.01 10.99 6.95
CA PHE A 21 -9.75 11.61 8.05
C PHE A 21 -10.55 12.82 7.52
N GLY A 22 -11.83 12.61 7.22
CA GLY A 22 -12.72 13.65 6.66
C GLY A 22 -13.64 13.20 5.52
N GLY A 23 -13.53 11.95 5.02
CA GLY A 23 -14.47 11.36 4.06
C GLY A 23 -13.81 10.58 2.91
N ASP A 24 -14.60 10.12 1.94
CA ASP A 24 -14.17 9.26 0.83
C ASP A 24 -13.54 10.04 -0.36
N MET A 25 -12.78 11.12 -0.07
CA MET A 25 -12.20 11.98 -1.11
C MET A 25 -11.20 11.24 -2.02
N VAL A 26 -10.46 10.28 -1.47
CA VAL A 26 -9.52 9.45 -2.24
C VAL A 26 -10.29 8.59 -3.24
N GLU A 27 -11.33 7.91 -2.77
CA GLU A 27 -12.15 7.05 -3.62
C GLU A 27 -12.83 7.86 -4.72
N SER A 28 -13.47 8.99 -4.38
CA SER A 28 -14.16 9.83 -5.36
C SER A 28 -13.20 10.40 -6.41
N THR A 29 -11.99 10.77 -6.02
CA THR A 29 -10.94 11.23 -6.94
C THR A 29 -10.50 10.13 -7.90
N ILE A 30 -10.29 8.91 -7.39
CA ILE A 30 -9.90 7.76 -8.21
C ILE A 30 -11.05 7.38 -9.16
N ARG A 31 -12.29 7.31 -8.68
CA ARG A 31 -13.46 6.99 -9.50
C ARG A 31 -13.73 8.04 -10.57
N THR A 32 -13.58 9.33 -10.25
CA THR A 32 -13.71 10.40 -11.26
C THR A 32 -12.65 10.27 -12.36
N ALA A 33 -11.44 9.83 -12.00
CA ALA A 33 -10.34 9.65 -12.95
C ALA A 33 -10.36 8.31 -13.70
N GLY A 34 -11.23 7.35 -13.32
CA GLY A 34 -11.24 6.00 -13.84
C GLY A 34 -12.35 5.15 -13.24
N ALA A 35 -13.60 5.47 -13.57
CA ALA A 35 -14.81 4.94 -12.93
C ALA A 35 -14.92 3.41 -12.89
N SER A 36 -14.20 2.69 -13.77
CA SER A 36 -14.17 1.23 -13.85
C SER A 36 -12.99 0.57 -13.14
N LEU A 37 -12.10 1.31 -12.48
CA LEU A 37 -10.95 0.71 -11.80
C LEU A 37 -11.39 -0.04 -10.53
N PRO A 38 -10.87 -1.25 -10.28
CA PRO A 38 -11.12 -1.99 -9.05
C PRO A 38 -10.40 -1.31 -7.87
N VAL A 39 -11.17 -0.62 -7.03
CA VAL A 39 -10.69 0.09 -5.83
C VAL A 39 -11.25 -0.58 -4.58
N SER A 40 -10.38 -0.92 -3.64
CA SER A 40 -10.73 -1.37 -2.30
C SER A 40 -10.39 -0.26 -1.31
N VAL A 41 -11.43 0.32 -0.70
CA VAL A 41 -11.26 1.34 0.33
C VAL A 41 -11.11 0.66 1.69
N ILE A 42 -10.06 1.04 2.41
CA ILE A 42 -9.74 0.49 3.71
C ILE A 42 -9.60 1.60 4.74
N SER A 43 -9.75 1.23 6.01
CA SER A 43 -9.55 2.13 7.14
C SER A 43 -8.53 1.53 8.09
N ALA A 44 -7.54 2.32 8.50
CA ALA A 44 -6.66 1.92 9.59
C ALA A 44 -7.45 1.77 10.90
N SER A 45 -7.41 0.57 11.49
CA SER A 45 -7.94 0.30 12.83
C SER A 45 -6.86 0.28 13.92
N ARG A 46 -5.60 0.11 13.52
CA ARG A 46 -4.42 0.06 14.39
C ARG A 46 -3.44 1.17 14.04
N GLY A 47 -2.63 1.59 15.00
CA GLY A 47 -1.56 2.55 14.78
C GLY A 47 -0.52 2.06 13.77
N LYS A 48 0.17 2.99 13.12
CA LYS A 48 1.12 2.75 12.00
C LYS A 48 2.17 1.69 12.34
N SER A 49 2.81 1.83 13.51
CA SER A 49 3.79 0.87 14.03
C SER A 49 3.26 -0.57 14.09
N GLN A 50 2.06 -0.75 14.67
CA GLN A 50 1.43 -2.07 14.78
C GLN A 50 1.00 -2.66 13.43
N ARG A 51 0.77 -1.82 12.42
CA ARG A 51 0.49 -2.30 11.05
C ARG A 51 1.77 -2.70 10.32
N ALA A 52 2.87 -1.99 10.57
CA ALA A 52 4.15 -2.24 9.93
C ALA A 52 4.87 -3.50 10.46
N GLU A 53 4.69 -3.83 11.74
CA GLU A 53 5.32 -4.98 12.40
C GLU A 53 5.21 -6.32 11.64
N PRO A 54 4.02 -6.79 11.21
CA PRO A 54 3.93 -8.05 10.48
C PRO A 54 4.58 -7.99 9.09
N VAL A 55 4.66 -6.80 8.48
CA VAL A 55 5.33 -6.60 7.20
C VAL A 55 6.85 -6.62 7.38
N ALA A 56 7.38 -6.01 8.44
CA ALA A 56 8.79 -6.08 8.80
C ALA A 56 9.23 -7.54 9.01
N ALA A 57 8.41 -8.35 9.67
CA ALA A 57 8.67 -9.79 9.83
C ALA A 57 8.77 -10.54 8.50
N LEU A 58 8.02 -10.14 7.46
CA LEU A 58 8.16 -10.73 6.12
C LEU A 58 9.53 -10.39 5.48
N TYR A 59 10.02 -9.16 5.68
CA TYR A 59 11.37 -8.78 5.24
C TYR A 59 12.46 -9.55 6.00
N GLU A 60 12.36 -9.66 7.32
CA GLU A 60 13.31 -10.41 8.15
C GLU A 60 13.39 -11.89 7.76
N GLN A 61 12.25 -12.47 7.36
CA GLN A 61 12.18 -13.85 6.87
C GLN A 61 12.67 -14.01 5.42
N GLY A 62 13.09 -12.94 4.74
CA GLY A 62 13.50 -12.97 3.34
C GLY A 62 12.35 -13.29 2.38
N LYS A 63 11.11 -12.97 2.75
CA LYS A 63 9.93 -13.21 1.89
C LYS A 63 9.62 -12.06 0.95
N VAL A 64 10.27 -10.90 1.14
CA VAL A 64 10.08 -9.70 0.32
C VAL A 64 11.43 -9.21 -0.17
N HIS A 65 11.52 -8.94 -1.47
CA HIS A 65 12.71 -8.40 -2.12
C HIS A 65 12.32 -7.31 -3.11
N HIS A 66 13.06 -6.19 -3.10
CA HIS A 66 12.93 -5.16 -4.11
C HIS A 66 13.79 -5.53 -5.32
N VAL A 67 13.18 -5.62 -6.50
CA VAL A 67 13.86 -6.02 -7.75
C VAL A 67 14.49 -4.84 -8.51
N GLN A 68 14.27 -3.63 -8.01
CA GLN A 68 14.82 -2.38 -8.52
C GLN A 68 15.10 -1.44 -7.35
N ARG A 69 15.96 -0.45 -7.57
CA ARG A 69 16.20 0.60 -6.57
C ARG A 69 14.93 1.40 -6.34
N MET A 70 14.57 1.54 -5.07
CA MET A 70 13.46 2.37 -4.63
C MET A 70 13.96 3.40 -3.62
N ASP A 71 15.00 4.17 -3.98
CA ASP A 71 15.78 5.04 -3.09
C ASP A 71 14.92 5.78 -2.04
N THR A 72 13.87 6.52 -2.45
CA THR A 72 13.03 7.27 -1.49
C THR A 72 12.20 6.38 -0.56
N LEU A 73 11.78 5.19 -1.01
CA LEU A 73 11.12 4.21 -0.14
C LEU A 73 12.15 3.59 0.80
N GLU A 74 13.30 3.18 0.30
CA GLU A 74 14.38 2.55 1.06
C GLU A 74 14.93 3.50 2.14
N ASP A 75 15.08 4.79 1.81
CA ASP A 75 15.40 5.85 2.78
C ASP A 75 14.34 5.89 3.88
N GLN A 76 13.06 5.99 3.54
CA GLN A 76 11.98 5.97 4.54
C GLN A 76 11.97 4.69 5.37
N MET A 77 12.26 3.53 4.78
CA MET A 77 12.31 2.25 5.50
C MET A 77 13.45 2.21 6.53
N THR A 78 14.55 2.92 6.28
CA THR A 78 15.74 2.90 7.14
C THR A 78 15.80 4.06 8.13
N THR A 79 15.09 5.16 7.86
CA THR A 79 15.10 6.36 8.71
C THR A 79 13.85 6.53 9.56
N TRP A 80 12.73 5.91 9.18
CA TRP A 80 11.48 6.06 9.93
C TRP A 80 11.56 5.37 11.29
N ASP A 81 11.30 6.14 12.35
CA ASP A 81 11.25 5.64 13.71
C ASP A 81 9.81 5.68 14.25
N PRO A 82 9.13 4.54 14.39
CA PRO A 82 7.75 4.50 14.88
C PRO A 82 7.56 5.04 16.32
N ALA A 83 8.63 5.15 17.12
CA ALA A 83 8.57 5.68 18.47
C ALA A 83 8.67 7.22 18.51
N ASN A 84 9.37 7.82 17.56
CA ASN A 84 9.68 9.25 17.56
C ASN A 84 8.98 10.03 16.43
N ASP A 85 8.62 9.37 15.33
CA ASP A 85 7.94 9.99 14.20
C ASP A 85 6.42 9.93 14.36
N THR A 86 5.78 11.10 14.39
CA THR A 86 4.32 11.22 14.46
C THR A 86 3.65 11.03 13.10
N ASP A 87 4.35 11.39 12.03
CA ASP A 87 3.84 11.34 10.66
C ASP A 87 3.98 9.96 10.04
N SER A 88 3.05 9.64 9.13
CA SER A 88 3.10 8.34 8.44
C SER A 88 4.13 8.49 7.33
N PRO A 89 5.08 7.58 7.19
CA PRO A 89 5.97 7.59 6.03
C PRO A 89 5.13 7.25 4.80
N ASP A 90 4.84 8.26 3.96
CA ASP A 90 3.97 8.16 2.78
C ASP A 90 4.19 6.87 1.96
N ARG A 91 5.43 6.54 1.61
CA ARG A 91 5.74 5.36 0.77
C ARG A 91 5.78 4.06 1.56
N VAL A 92 6.27 4.08 2.81
CA VAL A 92 6.30 2.89 3.66
C VAL A 92 4.89 2.48 4.06
N ASP A 93 3.99 3.42 4.35
CA ASP A 93 2.59 3.11 4.66
C ASP A 93 1.88 2.50 3.43
N ALA A 94 2.13 3.04 2.23
CA ALA A 94 1.66 2.44 0.98
C ALA A 94 2.21 1.03 0.76
N LEU A 95 3.50 0.79 1.04
CA LEU A 95 4.13 -0.53 0.97
C LEU A 95 3.50 -1.51 1.98
N VAL A 96 3.27 -1.06 3.21
CA VAL A 96 2.66 -1.87 4.28
C VAL A 96 1.27 -2.33 3.85
N TRP A 97 0.46 -1.43 3.29
CA TRP A 97 -0.86 -1.81 2.79
C TRP A 97 -0.80 -2.78 1.62
N ALA A 98 0.10 -2.55 0.67
CA ALA A 98 0.27 -3.45 -0.48
C ALA A 98 0.66 -4.86 -0.03
N LEU A 99 1.67 -5.00 0.85
CA LEU A 99 2.10 -6.30 1.35
C LEU A 99 1.08 -6.95 2.28
N THR A 100 0.31 -6.15 3.02
CA THR A 100 -0.78 -6.68 3.84
C THR A 100 -1.86 -7.32 2.96
N ASP A 101 -2.32 -6.65 1.89
CA ASP A 101 -3.32 -7.22 0.97
C ASP A 101 -2.78 -8.46 0.24
N LEU A 102 -1.51 -8.45 -0.17
CA LEU A 102 -0.90 -9.54 -0.93
C LEU A 102 -0.55 -10.79 -0.09
N MET A 103 -0.08 -10.60 1.14
CA MET A 103 0.58 -11.66 1.92
C MET A 103 -0.15 -12.04 3.21
N LEU A 104 -0.95 -11.14 3.77
CA LEU A 104 -1.48 -11.27 5.13
C LEU A 104 -3.01 -11.28 5.18
N ALA A 105 -3.67 -10.65 4.20
CA ALA A 105 -5.10 -10.77 4.03
C ALA A 105 -5.43 -12.19 3.54
N ASN A 106 -6.52 -12.77 4.05
CA ASN A 106 -7.10 -14.00 3.50
C ASN A 106 -7.76 -13.78 2.12
N ALA A 107 -7.31 -12.76 1.38
CA ALA A 107 -7.77 -12.49 0.04
C ALA A 107 -7.17 -13.53 -0.90
N THR A 108 -8.02 -14.40 -1.47
CA THR A 108 -7.61 -15.25 -2.58
C THR A 108 -7.09 -14.35 -3.70
N PRO A 109 -5.80 -14.44 -4.10
CA PRO A 109 -5.29 -13.68 -5.22
C PRO A 109 -6.02 -14.15 -6.49
N THR A 110 -6.68 -13.22 -7.20
CA THR A 110 -7.29 -13.55 -8.50
C THR A 110 -6.19 -13.56 -9.55
N LEU A 111 -5.46 -14.67 -9.66
CA LEU A 111 -4.52 -14.85 -10.76
C LEU A 111 -5.30 -15.09 -12.05
N THR A 112 -5.41 -14.06 -12.88
CA THR A 112 -5.98 -14.20 -14.23
C THR A 112 -4.81 -14.44 -15.18
N PHE A 113 -4.61 -15.70 -15.58
CA PHE A 113 -3.65 -16.01 -16.64
C PHE A 113 -4.28 -15.63 -17.98
N ALA A 114 -3.60 -14.75 -18.72
CA ALA A 114 -3.93 -14.37 -20.09
C ALA A 114 -3.32 -15.34 -21.10
#